data_AF-A0AAP5M9N8-F1
#
_entry.id   AF-A0AAP5M9N8-F1
#
_cell.length_a   1.000
_cell.length_b   1.000
_cell.length_c   1.000
_cell.angle_alpha   90.00
_cell.angle_beta   90.00
_cell.angle_gamma   90.00
#
_symmetry.space_group_name_H-M   'P 1'
#
loop_
_entity.id
_entity.type
_entity.pdbx_description
1 polymer ?
#
loop_
_entity_poly.entity_id
_entity_poly.type
_entity_poly.pdbx_seq_one_letter_code
_entity_poly.pdbx_strand_id
1 'polypeptide(L)'
;MKLFKNLAIFKAIAGIPFIGGAMTVGFSVAPANAQRVCQCTDYVANRYNLTRNYPNAGDWDNGYLQKNGLRRVAARPGAIAVMERSFPGANTVYGHVGIVERVKPDGRIDLRGGHQTVGSSFFSEAGCSNVRITGFLTPINRPDISFWAR
;
A
#
# COMPACT_ATOMS: atom_id res chain seq x y z
N MET A 1 29.61 -59.21 -36.24
CA MET A 1 29.37 -59.43 -37.69
C MET A 1 27.91 -59.83 -37.89
N LYS A 2 27.11 -59.03 -38.63
CA LYS A 2 25.76 -59.38 -39.14
C LYS A 2 24.68 -59.66 -38.03
N LEU A 3 23.37 -59.49 -38.22
CA LEU A 3 22.56 -59.12 -39.40
C LEU A 3 21.28 -58.37 -38.96
N PHE A 4 20.75 -57.48 -39.80
CA PHE A 4 19.42 -56.86 -39.65
C PHE A 4 18.25 -57.85 -39.96
N LYS A 5 17.09 -57.62 -39.33
CA LYS A 5 15.69 -58.10 -39.57
C LYS A 5 14.82 -57.45 -38.46
N ASN A 6 13.54 -57.09 -38.54
CA ASN A 6 12.51 -56.92 -39.60
C ASN A 6 11.70 -55.65 -39.23
N LEU A 7 11.28 -54.77 -40.14
CA LEU A 7 10.15 -54.81 -41.10
C LEU A 7 8.73 -54.77 -40.48
N ALA A 8 7.98 -53.71 -40.84
CA ALA A 8 6.55 -53.44 -40.56
C ALA A 8 6.21 -53.17 -39.07
N ILE A 9 5.21 -52.36 -38.70
CA ILE A 9 3.92 -52.05 -39.38
C ILE A 9 3.58 -50.55 -39.22
N PHE A 10 3.30 -49.85 -40.32
CA PHE A 10 2.60 -48.57 -40.27
C PHE A 10 1.10 -48.83 -40.06
N LYS A 11 0.58 -48.56 -38.85
CA LYS A 11 -0.86 -48.45 -38.63
C LYS A 11 -1.29 -47.02 -38.95
N ALA A 12 -2.21 -46.87 -39.91
CA ALA A 12 -2.88 -45.62 -40.17
C ALA A 12 -3.71 -45.22 -38.93
N ILE A 13 -3.43 -44.03 -38.38
CA ILE A 13 -4.23 -43.45 -37.30
C ILE A 13 -5.34 -42.64 -37.96
N ALA A 14 -6.60 -43.00 -37.66
CA ALA A 14 -7.77 -42.33 -38.19
C ALA A 14 -7.80 -40.86 -37.73
N GLY A 15 -8.25 -39.97 -38.63
CA GLY A 15 -8.33 -38.54 -38.35
C GLY A 15 -9.33 -38.25 -37.23
N ILE A 16 -8.86 -37.60 -36.17
CA ILE A 16 -9.70 -37.02 -35.12
C ILE A 16 -10.06 -35.60 -35.59
N PRO A 17 -11.35 -35.23 -35.70
CA PRO A 17 -11.73 -33.85 -36.00
C PRO A 17 -11.32 -32.95 -34.82
N PHE A 18 -10.36 -32.06 -35.07
CA PHE A 18 -9.89 -31.10 -34.07
C PHE A 18 -10.96 -30.02 -33.87
N ILE A 19 -11.87 -30.23 -32.92
CA ILE A 19 -12.88 -29.23 -32.55
C ILE A 19 -12.14 -28.05 -31.90
N GLY A 20 -11.87 -27.02 -32.72
CA GLY A 20 -11.22 -25.79 -32.30
C GLY A 20 -12.10 -24.97 -31.35
N GLY A 21 -12.13 -25.36 -30.08
CA GLY A 21 -12.76 -24.58 -29.02
C GLY A 21 -12.01 -23.26 -28.83
N ALA A 22 -12.59 -22.16 -29.32
CA ALA A 22 -12.07 -20.83 -29.09
C ALA A 22 -12.16 -20.49 -27.59
N MET A 23 -11.06 -20.65 -26.87
CA MET A 23 -10.96 -20.21 -25.48
C MET A 23 -10.98 -18.68 -25.44
N THR A 24 -12.16 -18.12 -25.18
CA THR A 24 -12.33 -16.70 -24.86
C THR A 24 -11.70 -16.43 -23.48
N VAL A 25 -10.42 -16.08 -23.48
CA VAL A 25 -9.73 -15.53 -22.30
C VAL A 25 -10.40 -14.21 -21.93
N GLY A 26 -11.33 -14.28 -20.97
CA GLY A 26 -12.02 -13.14 -20.40
C GLY A 26 -11.07 -12.30 -19.55
N PHE A 27 -10.34 -11.38 -20.19
CA PHE A 27 -9.54 -10.37 -19.49
C PHE A 27 -10.46 -9.43 -18.73
N SER A 28 -10.64 -9.71 -17.43
CA SER A 28 -11.29 -8.79 -16.50
C SER A 28 -10.39 -7.58 -16.29
N VAL A 29 -10.55 -6.57 -17.16
CA VAL A 29 -9.86 -5.29 -17.02
C VAL A 29 -10.43 -4.61 -15.78
N ALA A 30 -9.71 -4.68 -14.66
CA ALA A 30 -10.10 -3.97 -13.45
C ALA A 30 -10.24 -2.47 -13.79
N PRO A 31 -11.34 -1.81 -13.40
CA PRO A 31 -11.54 -0.40 -13.74
C PRO A 31 -10.38 0.42 -13.21
N ALA A 32 -9.74 1.19 -14.09
CA ALA A 32 -8.67 2.09 -13.73
C ALA A 32 -9.22 3.19 -12.81
N ASN A 33 -9.08 2.99 -11.50
CA ASN A 33 -9.51 3.96 -10.50
C ASN A 33 -8.77 5.29 -10.75
N ALA A 34 -9.51 6.30 -11.21
CA ALA A 34 -8.97 7.63 -11.46
C ALA A 34 -8.30 8.16 -10.19
N GLN A 35 -7.01 8.45 -10.29
CA GLN A 35 -6.21 8.88 -9.14
C GLN A 35 -6.60 10.31 -8.77
N ARG A 36 -7.06 10.50 -7.53
CA ARG A 36 -7.51 11.81 -7.04
C ARG A 36 -6.44 12.48 -6.18
N VAL A 37 -6.55 13.80 -6.02
CA VAL A 37 -5.81 14.50 -4.97
C VAL A 37 -6.41 14.06 -3.63
N CYS A 38 -5.56 13.50 -2.76
CA CYS A 38 -5.91 12.99 -1.45
C CYS A 38 -5.33 13.86 -0.35
N GLN A 39 -6.02 13.96 0.79
CA GLN A 39 -5.40 14.40 2.03
C GLN A 39 -4.52 13.30 2.65
N CYS A 40 -3.80 13.63 3.72
CA CYS A 40 -2.97 12.65 4.43
C CYS A 40 -3.81 11.50 5.01
N THR A 41 -4.98 11.81 5.57
CA THR A 41 -5.99 10.86 6.07
C THR A 41 -6.57 9.98 4.97
N ASP A 42 -6.95 10.57 3.81
CA ASP A 42 -7.42 9.82 2.64
C ASP A 42 -6.40 8.75 2.23
N TYR A 43 -5.13 9.14 2.06
CA TYR A 43 -4.10 8.23 1.59
C TYR A 43 -3.92 7.03 2.53
N VAL A 44 -3.84 7.28 3.84
CA VAL A 44 -3.68 6.18 4.82
C VAL A 44 -4.95 5.31 4.84
N ALA A 45 -6.14 5.90 4.80
CA ALA A 45 -7.39 5.15 4.73
C ALA A 45 -7.49 4.29 3.47
N ASN A 46 -7.08 4.80 2.30
CA ASN A 46 -6.98 4.01 1.08
C ASN A 46 -6.00 2.84 1.26
N ARG A 47 -4.79 3.14 1.74
CA ARG A 47 -3.65 2.22 1.75
C ARG A 47 -3.76 1.07 2.77
N TYR A 48 -4.54 1.29 3.83
CA TYR A 48 -4.84 0.32 4.89
C TYR A 48 -6.26 -0.28 4.82
N ASN A 49 -7.08 0.15 3.85
CA ASN A 49 -8.50 -0.17 3.72
C ASN A 49 -9.30 0.12 5.01
N LEU A 50 -9.22 1.37 5.48
CA LEU A 50 -9.91 1.84 6.68
C LEU A 50 -11.32 2.41 6.37
N THR A 51 -12.21 2.36 7.36
CA THR A 51 -13.56 2.94 7.29
C THR A 51 -13.55 4.45 7.03
N ARG A 52 -14.42 4.93 6.14
CA ARG A 52 -14.34 6.31 5.60
C ARG A 52 -14.86 7.45 6.47
N ASN A 53 -15.46 7.18 7.61
CA ASN A 53 -15.91 8.20 8.55
C ASN A 53 -14.87 8.37 9.68
N TYR A 54 -13.71 8.93 9.34
CA TYR A 54 -12.59 9.12 10.27
C TYR A 54 -12.56 10.54 10.85
N PRO A 55 -12.05 10.72 12.08
CA PRO A 55 -11.84 12.04 12.67
C PRO A 55 -10.59 12.72 12.07
N ASN A 56 -10.21 13.89 12.60
CA ASN A 56 -8.97 14.56 12.20
C ASN A 56 -7.76 13.67 12.45
N ALA A 57 -6.68 13.87 11.70
CA ALA A 57 -5.51 13.00 11.71
C ALA A 57 -4.94 12.74 13.12
N GLY A 58 -4.81 13.80 13.93
CA GLY A 58 -4.32 13.72 15.31
C GLY A 58 -5.29 13.14 16.34
N ASP A 59 -6.47 12.67 15.93
CA ASP A 59 -7.49 12.03 16.78
C ASP A 59 -7.64 10.52 16.47
N TRP A 60 -6.80 9.95 15.60
CA TRP A 60 -6.96 8.59 15.07
C TRP A 60 -6.68 7.47 16.07
N ASP A 61 -5.87 7.71 17.10
CA ASP A 61 -5.56 6.76 18.17
C ASP A 61 -6.62 6.73 19.30
N ASN A 62 -7.56 7.67 19.30
CA ASN A 62 -8.73 7.72 20.19
C ASN A 62 -9.82 6.69 19.81
N GLY A 63 -9.42 5.44 19.56
CA GLY A 63 -10.29 4.29 19.31
C GLY A 63 -10.61 4.02 17.83
N TYR A 64 -10.32 4.95 16.91
CA TYR A 64 -10.61 4.77 15.48
C TYR A 64 -9.75 3.67 14.84
N LEU A 65 -8.43 3.67 15.09
CA LEU A 65 -7.53 2.64 14.56
C LEU A 65 -7.80 1.25 15.17
N GLN A 66 -8.15 1.20 16.45
CA GLN A 66 -8.57 -0.01 17.18
C GLN A 66 -9.82 -0.62 16.54
N LYS A 67 -10.85 0.19 16.23
CA LYS A 67 -12.07 -0.24 15.52
C LYS A 67 -11.80 -0.77 14.11
N ASN A 68 -10.69 -0.37 13.48
CA ASN A 68 -10.23 -0.89 12.19
C ASN A 68 -9.32 -2.13 12.30
N GLY A 69 -9.13 -2.66 13.51
CA GLY A 69 -8.33 -3.86 13.78
C GLY A 69 -6.81 -3.61 13.80
N LEU A 70 -6.38 -2.39 14.15
CA LEU A 70 -4.97 -2.07 14.40
C LEU A 70 -4.67 -2.01 15.91
N ARG A 71 -3.42 -2.29 16.25
CA ARG A 71 -2.85 -2.23 17.61
C ARG A 71 -1.69 -1.25 17.63
N ARG A 72 -1.44 -0.64 18.79
CA ARG A 72 -0.27 0.22 19.02
C ARG A 72 1.00 -0.64 18.98
N VAL A 73 2.04 -0.14 18.33
CA VAL A 73 3.33 -0.83 18.13
C VAL A 73 4.49 0.14 18.35
N ALA A 74 5.72 -0.37 18.35
CA ALA A 74 6.91 0.46 18.19
C ALA A 74 7.01 1.03 16.76
N ALA A 75 7.72 2.14 16.58
CA ALA A 75 8.00 2.71 15.27
C ALA A 75 8.74 1.70 14.37
N ARG A 76 8.15 1.38 13.21
CA ARG A 76 8.72 0.47 12.22
C ARG A 76 8.22 0.81 10.82
N PRO A 77 8.99 0.52 9.74
CA PRO A 77 8.50 0.63 8.37
C PRO A 77 7.14 -0.03 8.17
N GLY A 78 6.28 0.62 7.42
CA GLY A 78 4.89 0.22 7.17
C GLY A 78 3.89 0.65 8.24
N ALA A 79 4.28 0.93 9.49
CA ALA A 79 3.33 1.36 10.53
C ALA A 79 2.69 2.72 10.20
N ILE A 80 1.43 2.91 10.58
CA ILE A 80 0.79 4.24 10.59
C ILE A 80 1.39 5.03 11.74
N ALA A 81 1.91 6.23 11.49
CA ALA A 81 2.23 7.20 12.53
C ALA A 81 1.11 8.24 12.61
N VAL A 82 0.52 8.39 13.80
CA VAL A 82 -0.42 9.45 14.16
C VAL A 82 0.37 10.50 14.93
N MET A 83 0.35 11.74 14.46
CA MET A 83 1.00 12.90 15.09
C MET A 83 -0.08 13.83 15.63
N GLU A 84 -0.02 14.13 16.91
CA GLU A 84 -0.92 15.10 17.54
C GLU A 84 -0.64 16.53 17.01
N ARG A 85 -1.56 17.45 17.32
CA ARG A 85 -1.46 18.89 17.00
C ARG A 85 -0.24 19.58 17.65
N SER A 86 0.27 18.99 18.73
CA SER A 86 1.44 19.37 19.51
C SER A 86 2.77 18.93 18.88
N PHE A 87 2.76 17.93 17.97
CA PHE A 87 3.97 17.37 17.38
C PHE A 87 4.65 18.37 16.42
N PRO A 88 5.93 18.74 16.65
CA PRO A 88 6.62 19.68 15.79
C PRO A 88 6.71 19.19 14.33
N GLY A 89 6.04 19.93 13.42
CA GLY A 89 5.92 19.61 12.00
C GLY A 89 4.55 19.06 11.57
N ALA A 90 3.66 18.73 12.51
CA ALA A 90 2.25 18.43 12.23
C ALA A 90 1.42 19.72 12.06
N ASN A 91 0.20 19.60 11.52
CA ASN A 91 -0.74 20.71 11.46
C ASN A 91 -1.35 20.96 12.86
N THR A 92 -1.28 22.20 13.35
CA THR A 92 -1.73 22.57 14.71
C THR A 92 -3.25 22.53 14.92
N VAL A 93 -4.04 22.42 13.86
CA VAL A 93 -5.52 22.33 13.92
C VAL A 93 -6.00 20.89 13.75
N TYR A 94 -5.35 20.09 12.89
CA TYR A 94 -5.82 18.76 12.49
C TYR A 94 -4.89 17.59 12.89
N GLY A 95 -3.68 17.86 13.37
CA GLY A 95 -2.62 16.87 13.52
C GLY A 95 -2.03 16.44 12.17
N HIS A 96 -1.34 15.30 12.12
CA HIS A 96 -0.89 14.69 10.87
C HIS A 96 -0.92 13.16 10.95
N VAL A 97 -1.03 12.49 9.81
CA VAL A 97 -0.98 11.03 9.74
C VAL A 97 -0.27 10.59 8.46
N GLY A 98 0.46 9.47 8.53
CA GLY A 98 1.07 8.86 7.37
C GLY A 98 1.63 7.48 7.69
N ILE A 99 2.32 6.90 6.72
CA ILE A 99 2.93 5.58 6.84
C ILE A 99 4.43 5.77 7.03
N VAL A 100 5.02 5.16 8.05
CA VAL A 100 6.47 5.18 8.25
C VAL A 100 7.13 4.48 7.08
N GLU A 101 7.88 5.22 6.28
CA GLU A 101 8.72 4.66 5.21
C GLU A 101 10.00 4.05 5.83
N ARG A 102 10.62 4.80 6.74
CA ARG A 102 11.91 4.50 7.34
C ARG A 102 12.02 5.13 8.72
N VAL A 103 12.58 4.39 9.66
CA VAL A 103 13.07 4.91 10.95
C VAL A 103 14.58 5.13 10.80
N LYS A 104 15.07 6.31 11.17
CA LYS A 104 16.49 6.69 11.08
C LYS A 104 17.21 6.34 12.40
N PRO A 105 18.55 6.12 12.37
CA PRO A 105 19.32 5.82 13.59
C PRO A 105 19.24 6.91 14.68
N ASP A 106 18.97 8.16 14.30
CA ASP A 106 18.81 9.31 15.19
C ASP A 106 17.38 9.46 15.76
N GLY A 107 16.51 8.46 15.57
CA GLY A 107 15.14 8.46 16.06
C GLY A 107 14.17 9.35 15.27
N ARG A 108 14.57 9.93 14.13
CA ARG A 108 13.67 10.60 13.19
C ARG A 108 13.02 9.60 12.24
N ILE A 109 11.98 10.01 11.52
CA ILE A 109 11.32 9.18 10.49
C ILE A 109 11.25 9.86 9.13
N ASP A 110 11.17 9.05 8.09
CA ASP A 110 10.58 9.44 6.81
C ASP A 110 9.15 8.89 6.74
N LEU A 111 8.21 9.74 6.36
CA LEU A 111 6.78 9.45 6.33
C LEU A 111 6.24 9.54 4.91
N ARG A 112 5.56 8.50 4.45
CA ARG A 112 4.83 8.46 3.18
C ARG A 112 3.37 8.88 3.40
N GLY A 113 2.89 9.83 2.59
CA GLY A 113 1.57 10.43 2.80
C GLY A 113 1.09 11.27 1.61
N GLY A 114 -0.23 11.45 1.51
CA GLY A 114 -0.86 12.42 0.61
C GLY A 114 -0.76 13.85 1.13
N HIS A 115 -0.69 14.82 0.21
CA HIS A 115 -0.71 16.28 0.49
C HIS A 115 0.36 16.78 1.48
N GLN A 116 1.53 16.15 1.55
CA GLN A 116 2.61 16.65 2.41
C GLN A 116 3.32 17.85 1.77
N THR A 117 3.55 18.93 2.52
CA THR A 117 4.04 20.21 1.99
C THR A 117 5.52 20.16 1.55
N VAL A 118 6.34 19.36 2.25
CA VAL A 118 7.78 19.17 2.01
C VAL A 118 8.10 17.70 1.76
N GLY A 119 9.16 17.36 1.02
CA GLY A 119 9.55 15.97 0.74
C GLY A 119 10.03 15.72 -0.69
N SER A 120 9.99 14.46 -1.12
CA SER A 120 10.31 14.01 -2.49
C SER A 120 9.39 14.61 -3.55
N SER A 121 9.65 14.35 -4.83
CA SER A 121 8.64 14.50 -5.89
C SER A 121 7.35 13.75 -5.56
N PHE A 122 6.23 14.23 -6.07
CA PHE A 122 4.95 13.53 -5.98
C PHE A 122 4.94 12.30 -6.90
N PHE A 123 4.22 11.27 -6.47
CA PHE A 123 3.91 10.07 -7.22
C PHE A 123 2.50 9.59 -6.86
N SER A 124 2.00 8.61 -7.62
CA SER A 124 0.68 8.04 -7.39
C SER A 124 0.74 6.69 -6.69
N GLU A 125 -0.06 6.51 -5.64
CA GLU A 125 -0.23 5.23 -4.95
C GLU A 125 -1.63 5.16 -4.31
N ALA A 126 -2.22 3.96 -4.23
CA ALA A 126 -3.47 3.70 -3.52
C ALA A 126 -4.63 4.63 -3.93
N GLY A 127 -4.76 4.96 -5.23
CA GLY A 127 -5.82 5.85 -5.73
C GLY A 127 -5.59 7.35 -5.47
N CYS A 128 -4.43 7.72 -4.92
CA CYS A 128 -4.01 9.11 -4.72
C CYS A 128 -2.94 9.49 -5.75
N SER A 129 -3.00 10.69 -6.32
CA SER A 129 -2.03 11.21 -7.31
C SER A 129 -0.95 12.13 -6.72
N ASN A 130 -1.07 12.49 -5.44
CA ASN A 130 -0.24 13.47 -4.73
C ASN A 130 0.45 12.87 -3.49
N VAL A 131 0.91 11.63 -3.59
CA VAL A 131 1.67 10.95 -2.54
C VAL A 131 3.14 11.37 -2.62
N ARG A 132 3.80 11.60 -1.49
CA ARG A 132 5.26 11.81 -1.43
C ARG A 132 5.84 11.25 -0.13
N ILE A 133 7.16 11.15 -0.07
CA ILE A 133 7.91 10.78 1.14
C ILE A 133 8.51 12.05 1.75
N THR A 134 8.29 12.26 3.04
CA THR A 134 8.65 13.46 3.80
C THR A 134 9.53 13.10 4.98
N GLY A 135 10.75 13.62 5.03
CA GLY A 135 11.63 13.46 6.17
C GLY A 135 11.28 14.44 7.29
N PHE A 136 10.77 13.95 8.41
CA PHE A 136 10.53 14.79 9.58
C PHE A 136 11.85 15.06 10.30
N LEU A 137 12.06 16.30 10.72
CA LEU A 137 13.27 16.72 11.44
C LEU A 137 13.17 16.44 12.95
N THR A 138 11.97 16.17 13.44
CA THR A 138 11.65 15.92 14.85
C THR A 138 11.86 14.45 15.21
N PRO A 139 12.61 14.11 16.29
CA PRO A 139 12.70 12.75 16.81
C PRO A 139 11.36 12.25 17.37
N ILE A 140 11.11 10.94 17.25
CA ILE A 140 9.81 10.31 17.57
C ILE A 140 9.70 9.76 19.00
N ASN A 141 10.73 9.87 19.82
CA ASN A 141 10.67 9.47 21.24
C ASN A 141 9.94 10.55 22.06
N ARG A 142 8.63 10.68 21.83
CA ARG A 142 7.77 11.73 22.38
C ARG A 142 6.37 11.19 22.67
N PRO A 143 5.59 11.83 23.57
CA PRO A 143 4.22 11.40 23.86
C PRO A 143 3.22 11.79 22.76
N ASP A 144 3.50 12.85 22.00
CA ASP A 144 2.63 13.46 20.97
C ASP A 144 2.67 12.73 19.60
N ILE A 145 3.13 11.49 19.59
CA ILE A 145 3.15 10.61 18.41
C ILE A 145 2.86 9.16 18.82
N SER A 146 2.04 8.47 18.03
CA SER A 146 1.70 7.07 18.25
C SER A 146 1.79 6.24 16.97
N PHE A 147 2.21 4.98 17.08
CA PHE A 147 2.45 4.09 15.94
C PHE A 147 1.51 2.90 15.98
N TRP A 148 0.93 2.55 14.82
CA TRP A 148 -0.15 1.57 14.71
C TRP A 148 0.07 0.63 13.54
N ALA A 149 -0.22 -0.65 13.74
CA ALA A 149 -0.14 -1.67 12.70
C ALA A 149 -1.13 -2.80 12.98
N ARG A 150 -1.33 -3.68 11.99
CA ARG A 150 -1.87 -5.02 12.22
C ARG A 150 -0.75 -5.90 12.81
#